data_AF-A0A5S3W6N3-F1
#
_entry.id   AF-A0A5S3W6N3-F1
#
_cell.length_a   1.000
_cell.length_b   1.000
_cell.length_c   1.000
_cell.angle_alpha   90.00
_cell.angle_beta   90.00
_cell.angle_gamma   90.00
#
_symmetry.space_group_name_H-M   'P 1'
#
loop_
_entity.id
_entity.type
_entity.pdbx_description
1 polymer ?
#
loop_
_entity_poly.entity_id
_entity_poly.type
_entity_poly.pdbx_seq_one_letter_code
_entity_poly.pdbx_strand_id
1 'polypeptide(L)' 'MLERDLTKFKCPQQFVQFKLALKSAQSSKQCISFSINKGESANDIERFLQKNAYRYNFDKQRGLLLVEPLHV' A
#
# COMPACT_ATOMS: atom_id res chain seq x y z
N MET A 1 2.09 -13.61 4.17
CA MET A 1 1.60 -12.21 4.23
C MET A 1 2.80 -11.33 4.50
N LEU A 2 2.99 -10.27 3.71
CA LEU A 2 4.12 -9.34 3.85
C LEU A 2 3.72 -8.11 4.67
N GLU A 3 4.67 -7.52 5.36
CA GLU A 3 4.46 -6.30 6.14
C GLU A 3 5.51 -5.27 5.78
N ARG A 4 5.08 -4.02 5.60
CA ARG A 4 5.96 -2.90 5.27
C ARG A 4 5.58 -1.65 6.04
N ASP A 5 6.51 -1.21 6.87
CA ASP A 5 6.41 0.08 7.53
C ASP A 5 6.91 1.19 6.59
N LEU A 6 5.99 2.08 6.23
CA LEU A 6 6.25 3.25 5.39
C LEU A 6 6.14 4.58 6.16
N THR A 7 5.96 4.54 7.48
CA THR A 7 5.73 5.73 8.32
C THR A 7 6.91 6.70 8.29
N LYS A 8 8.14 6.18 8.14
CA LYS A 8 9.37 6.98 8.04
C LYS A 8 9.55 7.74 6.73
N PHE A 9 8.78 7.41 5.69
CA PHE A 9 8.88 8.07 4.39
C PHE A 9 7.81 9.14 4.26
N LYS A 10 8.17 10.27 3.65
CA LYS A 10 7.24 11.34 3.25
C LYS A 10 6.90 11.24 1.77
N CYS A 11 5.87 11.95 1.31
CA CYS A 11 5.62 12.11 -0.11
C CYS A 11 6.82 12.81 -0.79
N PRO A 12 7.31 12.38 -1.97
CA PRO A 12 6.81 11.28 -2.82
C PRO A 12 7.43 9.89 -2.51
N GLN A 13 8.42 9.82 -1.63
CA GLN A 13 9.17 8.59 -1.34
C GLN A 13 8.27 7.48 -0.79
N GLN A 14 7.28 7.83 0.05
CA GLN A 14 6.31 6.88 0.57
C GLN A 14 5.54 6.16 -0.55
N PHE A 15 5.10 6.89 -1.57
CA PHE A 15 4.39 6.33 -2.71
C PHE A 15 5.29 5.45 -3.59
N VAL A 16 6.56 5.83 -3.75
CA VAL A 16 7.56 5.00 -4.46
C VAL A 16 7.79 3.68 -3.73
N GLN A 17 8.03 3.72 -2.42
CA GLN A 17 8.25 2.52 -1.60
C GLN A 17 7.02 1.61 -1.56
N PHE A 18 5.82 2.19 -1.48
CA PHE A 18 4.56 1.47 -1.63
C PHE A 18 4.51 0.67 -2.94
N LYS A 19 4.78 1.30 -4.10
CA LYS A 19 4.75 0.62 -5.40
C LYS A 19 5.77 -0.52 -5.51
N LEU A 20 7.00 -0.31 -5.01
CA LEU A 20 8.05 -1.33 -5.03
C LEU A 20 7.67 -2.55 -4.20
N ALA A 21 7.21 -2.32 -2.97
CA ALA A 21 6.77 -3.38 -2.08
C ALA A 21 5.52 -4.11 -2.61
N LEU A 22 4.55 -3.38 -3.16
CA LEU A 22 3.36 -3.97 -3.78
C LEU A 22 3.76 -4.88 -4.94
N LYS A 23 4.64 -4.42 -5.85
CA LYS A 23 5.13 -5.24 -6.97
C LYS A 23 5.78 -6.54 -6.48
N SER A 24 6.61 -6.47 -5.43
CA SER A 24 7.23 -7.66 -4.84
C SER A 24 6.17 -8.62 -4.26
N ALA A 25 5.15 -8.11 -3.58
CA ALA A 25 4.07 -8.93 -3.04
C ALA A 25 3.25 -9.62 -4.15
N GLN A 26 3.01 -8.91 -5.26
CA GLN A 26 2.32 -9.46 -6.42
C GLN A 26 3.11 -10.59 -7.08
N SER A 27 4.42 -10.42 -7.28
CA SER A 27 5.28 -11.47 -7.83
C SER A 27 5.28 -12.74 -6.97
N SER A 28 5.11 -12.58 -5.65
CA SER A 28 5.00 -13.70 -4.71
C SER A 28 3.56 -14.18 -4.46
N LYS A 29 2.55 -13.60 -5.12
CA LYS A 29 1.12 -13.88 -4.91
C LYS A 29 0.68 -13.82 -3.44
N GLN A 30 1.21 -12.86 -2.68
CA GLN A 30 0.91 -12.70 -1.25
C GLN A 30 0.17 -11.39 -0.98
N CYS A 31 -0.71 -11.40 0.02
CA CYS A 31 -1.24 -10.18 0.61
C CYS A 31 -0.13 -9.39 1.30
N ILE A 32 -0.27 -8.06 1.32
CA ILE A 32 0.68 -7.15 1.97
C ILE A 32 -0.05 -6.10 2.82
N SER A 33 0.47 -5.86 4.03
CA SER A 33 0.05 -4.80 4.93
C SER A 33 1.06 -3.66 4.95
N PHE A 34 0.57 -2.42 4.93
CA PHE A 34 1.37 -1.22 5.00
C PHE A 34 1.00 -0.39 6.23
N SER A 35 2.01 0.07 6.96
CA SER A 35 1.85 1.18 7.92
C SER A 35 2.15 2.49 7.20
N ILE A 36 1.15 3.36 7.08
CA ILE A 36 1.20 4.63 6.35
C ILE A 36 1.30 5.79 7.35
N ASN A 37 2.08 6.80 7.01
CA ASN A 37 2.18 8.02 7.79
C ASN A 37 0.84 8.79 7.76
N LYS A 38 0.23 9.00 8.93
CA LYS A 38 -1.06 9.68 9.07
C LYS A 38 -1.00 11.20 8.83
N GLY A 39 0.19 11.79 8.93
CA GLY A 39 0.40 13.23 8.71
C GLY A 39 0.38 13.62 7.23
N GLU A 40 0.37 12.64 6.33
CA GLU A 40 0.41 12.85 4.88
C GLU A 40 -0.85 12.25 4.24
N SER A 41 -1.27 12.83 3.12
CA SER A 41 -2.38 12.30 2.34
C SER A 41 -1.98 10.98 1.68
N ALA A 42 -2.81 9.95 1.86
CA ALA A 42 -2.69 8.67 1.16
C ALA A 42 -3.55 8.60 -0.12
N ASN A 43 -4.07 9.73 -0.61
CA ASN A 43 -4.98 9.76 -1.77
C ASN A 43 -4.34 9.19 -3.04
N ASP A 44 -3.04 9.41 -3.26
CA ASP A 44 -2.34 8.88 -4.43
C ASP A 44 -2.23 7.35 -4.39
N ILE A 45 -2.10 6.78 -3.17
CA ILE A 45 -2.10 5.33 -2.96
C ILE A 45 -3.49 4.76 -3.29
N GLU A 46 -4.56 5.34 -2.74
CA GLU A 46 -5.92 4.88 -3.02
C GLU A 46 -6.29 5.01 -4.50
N ARG A 47 -6.00 6.17 -5.11
CA ARG A 47 -6.24 6.39 -6.55
C ARG A 47 -5.48 5.38 -7.41
N PHE A 48 -4.25 5.04 -7.04
CA PHE A 48 -3.49 4.00 -7.72
C PHE A 48 -4.15 2.63 -7.57
N LEU A 49 -4.54 2.23 -6.36
CA LEU A 49 -5.17 0.93 -6.11
C LEU A 49 -6.49 0.78 -6.88
N GLN A 50 -7.35 1.80 -6.83
CA GLN A 50 -8.62 1.85 -7.56
C GLN A 50 -8.43 1.77 -9.07
N LYS A 51 -7.50 2.58 -9.63
CA LYS A 51 -7.21 2.59 -11.07
C LYS A 51 -6.75 1.22 -11.58
N ASN A 52 -6.04 0.45 -10.76
CA ASN A 52 -5.51 -0.86 -11.12
C ASN A 52 -6.37 -2.01 -10.56
N ALA A 53 -7.60 -1.74 -10.11
CA ALA A 53 -8.57 -2.72 -9.62
C ALA A 53 -8.05 -3.66 -8.51
N TYR A 54 -7.18 -3.16 -7.63
CA TYR A 54 -6.76 -3.90 -6.45
C TYR A 54 -7.91 -4.00 -5.44
N ARG A 55 -8.05 -5.16 -4.79
CA ARG A 55 -8.84 -5.30 -3.57
C ARG A 55 -7.99 -4.88 -2.38
N TYR A 56 -8.53 -3.97 -1.56
CA TYR A 56 -7.82 -3.45 -0.39
C TYR A 56 -8.79 -3.02 0.72
N ASN A 57 -8.29 -3.00 1.94
CA ASN A 57 -8.95 -2.39 3.09
C ASN A 57 -8.01 -1.36 3.70
N PHE A 58 -8.49 -0.13 3.91
CA PHE A 58 -7.69 0.95 4.48
C PHE A 58 -8.33 1.53 5.73
N ASP A 59 -7.75 1.20 6.88
CA ASP A 59 -8.04 1.87 8.14
C ASP A 59 -7.21 3.16 8.23
N LYS A 60 -7.81 4.26 7.78
CA LYS A 60 -7.19 5.60 7.81
C LYS A 60 -6.91 6.10 9.22
N GLN A 61 -7.70 5.71 10.20
CA GLN A 61 -7.52 6.10 11.60
C GLN A 61 -6.25 5.46 12.19
N ARG A 62 -5.99 4.20 11.84
CA ARG A 62 -4.79 3.47 12.25
C ARG A 62 -3.61 3.63 11.30
N GLY A 63 -3.83 4.15 10.09
CA GLY A 63 -2.81 4.22 9.04
C GLY A 63 -2.43 2.83 8.54
N LEU A 64 -3.37 1.88 8.53
CA LEU A 64 -3.12 0.49 8.15
C LEU A 64 -3.85 0.15 6.86
N LEU A 65 -3.07 -0.17 5.83
CA LEU A 65 -3.58 -0.53 4.50
C LEU A 65 -3.23 -1.98 4.19
N LEU A 66 -4.24 -2.82 4.01
CA LEU A 66 -4.11 -4.20 3.55
C LEU A 66 -4.47 -4.29 2.06
N VAL A 67 -3.61 -4.90 1.25
CA VAL A 67 -3.84 -5.11 -0.19
C VAL A 67 -3.74 -6.60 -0.53
N GLU A 68 -4.72 -7.12 -1.25
CA GLU A 68 -4.76 -8.50 -1.74
C GLU A 68 -3.91 -8.66 -3.02
N PRO A 69 -3.39 -9.87 -3.31
CA PRO A 69 -2.80 -10.16 -4.61
C PRO A 69 -3.84 -10.05 -5.72
N LEU A 70 -3.42 -9.62 -6.92
CA LEU A 70 -4.25 -9.70 -8.12
C LEU A 70 -4.39 -11.16 -8.53
N HIS A 71 -5.62 -11.57 -8.80
CA HIS A 71 -5.92 -12.85 -9.42
C HIS A 71 -5.91 -12.63 -10.94
N VAL A 72 -4.71 -12.63 -11.51
CA VAL A 72 -4.48 -12.61 -12.97
C VAL A 72 -4.37 -14.02 -13.53
#